data_AF-W1P256-F1
#
_entry.id   AF-W1P256-F1
#
_cell.length_a   1.000
_cell.length_b   1.000
_cell.length_c   1.000
_cell.angle_alpha   90.00
_cell.angle_beta   90.00
_cell.angle_gamma   90.00
#
_symmetry.space_group_name_H-M   'P 1'
#
loop_
_entity.id
_entity.type
_entity.pdbx_description
1 polymer ?
#
loop_
_entity_poly.entity_id
_entity_poly.type
_entity_poly.pdbx_seq_one_letter_code
_entity_poly.pdbx_strand_id
1 'polypeptide(L)'
;MVITNAAETQDYDRMAELRAFDESKLCVKGLVDLNSPSIPRFFVHPPESRVIPTIGPRPAPLIRTVDLSAPHDIVAAQIHQAASSCGFFYLINHGIDSNLLQATIDSVKAFNEQQHAEKAPYYRRDQTTGVAFASNFDLYQTKAASWRDTLQVILGPVSVDPGSVPEPCRAPLLEGAEEATRVAETLMGGFRVRL
;
A
#
# COMPACT_ATOMS: atom_id res chain seq x y z
N MET A 1 6.51 1.74 25.36
CA MET A 1 7.44 1.53 24.24
C MET A 1 8.65 2.42 24.48
N VAL A 2 9.80 1.84 24.79
CA VAL A 2 11.02 2.62 25.06
C VAL A 2 11.71 2.87 23.74
N ILE A 3 11.77 4.13 23.32
CA ILE A 3 12.68 4.56 22.26
C ILE A 3 14.05 4.66 22.92
N THR A 4 14.91 3.66 22.75
CA THR A 4 16.29 3.75 23.23
C THR A 4 17.03 4.80 22.41
N ASN A 5 17.48 5.84 23.11
CA ASN A 5 18.34 6.89 22.55
C ASN A 5 19.65 6.26 22.07
N ALA A 6 20.14 6.75 20.93
CA ALA A 6 21.33 6.25 20.27
C ALA A 6 22.57 6.33 21.18
N ALA A 7 22.94 5.19 21.77
CA ALA A 7 24.35 4.90 21.98
C ALA A 7 24.91 4.47 20.62
N GLU A 8 25.91 5.19 20.13
CA GLU A 8 26.75 4.75 19.02
C GLU A 8 27.47 3.46 19.43
N THR A 9 26.80 2.32 19.25
CA THR A 9 27.46 1.02 19.33
C THR A 9 28.22 0.82 18.04
N GLN A 10 29.54 0.72 18.16
CA GLN A 10 30.53 0.50 17.12
C GLN A 10 30.38 -0.88 16.40
N ASP A 11 29.23 -1.54 16.56
CA ASP A 11 28.98 -2.95 16.20
C ASP A 11 27.61 -3.16 15.52
N TYR A 12 27.02 -2.11 14.93
CA TYR A 12 25.78 -2.23 14.17
C TYR A 12 26.05 -2.60 12.71
N ASP A 13 26.01 -3.89 12.39
CA ASP A 13 25.96 -4.35 11.00
C ASP A 13 24.52 -4.36 10.48
N ARG A 14 24.11 -3.22 9.91
CA ARG A 14 22.81 -3.07 9.25
C ARG A 14 22.56 -4.15 8.19
N MET A 15 23.58 -4.53 7.43
CA MET A 15 23.41 -5.47 6.32
C MET A 15 23.18 -6.89 6.83
N ALA A 16 23.82 -7.28 7.93
CA ALA A 16 23.55 -8.55 8.59
C ALA A 16 22.10 -8.61 9.11
N GLU A 17 21.61 -7.57 9.80
CA GLU A 17 20.22 -7.53 10.28
C GLU A 17 19.21 -7.57 9.12
N LEU A 18 19.45 -6.82 8.04
CA LEU A 18 18.58 -6.84 6.86
C LEU A 18 18.50 -8.24 6.24
N ARG A 19 19.64 -8.92 6.07
CA ARG A 19 19.67 -10.28 5.53
C ARG A 19 18.93 -11.25 6.44
N ALA A 20 19.17 -11.20 7.75
CA ALA A 20 18.47 -12.06 8.70
C ALA A 20 16.93 -11.84 8.68
N PHE A 21 16.50 -10.58 8.57
CA PHE A 21 15.08 -10.26 8.42
C PHE A 21 14.49 -10.80 7.10
N ASP A 22 15.17 -10.58 5.99
CA ASP A 22 14.75 -11.02 4.65
C ASP A 22 14.68 -12.57 4.57
N GLU A 23 15.71 -13.25 5.08
CA GLU A 23 15.80 -14.72 5.16
C GLU A 23 14.72 -15.34 6.04
N SER A 24 14.30 -14.63 7.10
CA SER A 24 13.21 -15.10 7.96
C SER A 24 11.87 -15.20 7.21
N LYS A 25 11.67 -14.37 6.16
CA LYS A 25 10.42 -14.23 5.40
C LYS A 25 9.18 -13.90 6.25
N LEU A 26 9.38 -13.57 7.53
CA LEU A 26 8.30 -13.33 8.50
C LEU A 26 7.53 -12.03 8.21
N CYS A 27 8.18 -11.09 7.53
CA CYS A 27 7.69 -9.73 7.30
C CYS A 27 7.41 -8.99 8.64
N VAL A 28 6.84 -7.79 8.59
CA VAL A 28 6.57 -6.98 9.78
C VAL A 28 5.50 -7.61 10.67
N LYS A 29 4.44 -8.18 10.09
CA LYS A 29 3.38 -8.87 10.86
C LYS A 29 3.95 -10.01 11.70
N GLY A 30 4.88 -10.82 11.16
CA GLY A 30 5.51 -11.88 11.93
C GLY A 30 6.35 -11.36 13.11
N LEU A 31 7.03 -10.22 12.96
CA LEU A 31 7.74 -9.58 14.08
C LEU A 31 6.78 -9.11 15.19
N VAL A 32 5.60 -8.59 14.80
CA VAL A 32 4.55 -8.17 15.74
C VAL A 32 3.99 -9.39 16.48
N ASP A 33 3.69 -10.47 15.77
CA ASP A 33 3.08 -11.68 16.34
C ASP A 33 4.03 -12.40 17.32
N LEU A 34 5.34 -12.29 17.11
CA LEU A 34 6.37 -12.79 18.03
C LEU A 34 6.54 -11.94 19.30
N ASN A 35 5.77 -10.85 19.45
CA ASN A 35 5.88 -9.89 20.55
C ASN A 35 7.33 -9.40 20.75
N SER A 36 8.02 -9.09 19.65
CA SER A 36 9.42 -8.64 19.69
C SER A 36 9.56 -7.45 20.67
N PRO A 37 10.52 -7.49 21.61
CA PRO A 37 10.67 -6.47 22.64
C PRO A 37 11.14 -5.12 22.08
N SER A 38 11.71 -5.12 20.87
CA SER A 38 12.24 -3.93 20.21
C SER A 38 11.99 -3.95 18.71
N ILE A 39 11.80 -2.76 18.14
CA ILE A 39 11.76 -2.54 16.70
C ILE A 39 13.20 -2.61 16.15
N PRO A 40 13.49 -3.43 15.13
CA PRO A 40 14.82 -3.46 14.52
C PRO A 40 15.28 -2.08 14.04
N ARG A 41 16.57 -1.78 14.19
CA ARG A 41 17.10 -0.42 13.98
C ARG A 41 16.91 0.08 12.56
N PHE A 42 16.88 -0.82 11.57
CA PHE A 42 16.67 -0.45 10.18
C PHE A 42 15.24 0.03 9.86
N PHE A 43 14.26 -0.11 10.77
CA PHE A 43 12.94 0.55 10.66
C PHE A 43 12.89 1.93 11.33
N VAL A 44 13.92 2.30 12.09
CA VAL A 44 13.94 3.56 12.83
C VAL A 44 14.42 4.67 11.89
N HIS A 45 13.47 5.47 11.42
CA HIS A 45 13.75 6.63 10.57
C HIS A 45 14.68 7.63 11.28
N PRO A 46 15.68 8.18 10.57
CA PRO A 46 16.59 9.15 11.16
C PRO A 46 15.86 10.49 11.43
N PRO A 47 16.29 11.28 12.43
CA PRO A 47 15.56 12.46 12.92
C PRO A 47 15.11 13.43 11.83
N GLU A 48 15.96 13.67 10.82
CA GLU A 48 15.70 14.56 9.69
C GLU A 48 14.54 14.11 8.78
N SER A 49 14.21 12.82 8.80
CA SER A 49 13.10 12.25 8.02
C SER A 49 11.81 12.06 8.84
N ARG A 50 11.87 12.30 10.15
CA ARG A 50 10.70 12.16 11.02
C ARG A 50 9.79 13.36 10.79
N VAL A 51 8.59 13.10 10.27
CA VAL A 51 7.53 14.10 10.23
C VAL A 51 7.10 14.35 11.67
N ILE A 52 7.52 15.46 12.26
CA ILE A 52 7.01 15.93 13.54
C ILE A 52 5.63 16.54 13.23
N PRO A 53 4.53 15.98 13.74
CA PRO A 53 3.23 16.59 13.56
C PRO A 53 3.29 17.99 14.16
N THR A 54 3.12 19.03 13.34
CA THR A 54 2.94 20.39 13.85
C THR A 54 1.70 20.39 14.73
N ILE A 55 1.89 20.49 16.04
CA ILE A 55 0.79 20.63 17.00
C ILE A 55 0.30 22.08 16.88
N GLY A 56 -0.84 22.28 16.23
CA GLY A 56 -1.47 23.58 16.06
C GLY A 56 -2.70 23.49 15.14
N PRO A 57 -3.62 24.46 15.19
CA PRO A 57 -4.78 24.50 14.31
C PRO A 57 -4.31 24.88 12.89
N ARG A 58 -3.82 23.88 12.14
CA ARG A 58 -3.66 24.01 10.70
C ARG A 58 -5.01 23.69 10.07
N PRO A 59 -5.61 24.56 9.24
CA PRO A 59 -6.75 24.16 8.44
C PRO A 59 -6.33 22.94 7.63
N ALA A 60 -7.07 21.84 7.76
CA ALA A 60 -6.82 20.67 6.92
C ALA A 60 -6.90 21.15 5.46
N PRO A 61 -5.92 20.79 4.60
CA PRO A 61 -6.03 21.11 3.19
C PRO A 61 -7.35 20.53 2.68
N LEU A 62 -8.20 21.38 2.10
CA LEU A 62 -9.47 20.95 1.54
C LEU A 62 -9.18 20.09 0.30
N ILE A 63 -9.15 18.77 0.49
CA ILE A 63 -9.07 17.81 -0.62
C ILE A 63 -10.42 17.87 -1.33
N ARG A 64 -10.40 18.12 -2.64
CA ARG A 64 -11.63 18.22 -3.43
C ARG A 64 -12.28 16.87 -3.61
N THR A 65 -13.59 16.89 -3.85
CA THR A 65 -14.38 15.71 -4.19
C THR A 65 -14.92 15.87 -5.60
N VAL A 66 -14.88 14.78 -6.38
CA VAL A 66 -15.43 14.68 -7.73
C VAL A 66 -16.58 13.68 -7.69
N ASP A 67 -17.75 14.09 -8.20
CA ASP A 67 -18.95 13.26 -8.26
C ASP A 67 -19.09 12.64 -9.65
N LEU A 68 -18.87 11.32 -9.75
CA LEU A 68 -18.92 10.60 -11.03
C LEU A 68 -20.34 10.33 -11.54
N SER A 69 -21.38 10.65 -10.79
CA SER A 69 -22.78 10.58 -11.26
C SER A 69 -23.23 11.84 -12.01
N ALA A 70 -22.43 12.91 -11.99
CA ALA A 70 -22.74 14.15 -12.69
C ALA A 70 -22.59 14.02 -14.22
N PRO A 71 -23.17 14.95 -15.01
CA PRO A 71 -22.94 15.00 -16.45
C PRO A 71 -21.46 15.06 -16.82
N HIS A 72 -21.09 14.43 -17.93
CA HIS A 72 -19.70 14.20 -18.33
C HIS A 72 -18.84 15.50 -18.41
N ASP A 73 -19.41 16.59 -18.91
CA ASP A 73 -18.76 17.90 -18.99
C ASP A 73 -18.46 18.50 -17.60
N ILE A 74 -19.37 18.29 -16.65
CA ILE A 74 -19.20 18.69 -15.25
C ILE A 74 -18.12 17.84 -14.58
N VAL A 75 -18.16 16.52 -14.77
CA VAL A 75 -17.14 15.59 -14.24
C VAL A 75 -15.75 15.99 -14.75
N ALA A 76 -15.60 16.20 -16.07
CA ALA A 76 -14.32 16.61 -16.66
C ALA A 76 -13.81 17.94 -16.08
N ALA A 77 -14.69 18.92 -15.87
CA ALA A 77 -14.34 20.19 -15.24
C ALA A 77 -13.91 20.03 -13.77
N GLN A 78 -14.61 19.20 -13.01
CA GLN A 78 -14.26 18.89 -11.61
C GLN A 78 -12.90 18.19 -11.50
N ILE A 79 -12.67 17.16 -12.33
CA ILE A 79 -11.39 16.42 -12.40
C ILE A 79 -10.25 17.39 -12.70
N HIS A 80 -10.38 18.21 -13.76
CA HIS A 80 -9.34 19.16 -14.14
C HIS A 80 -9.04 20.15 -13.00
N GLN A 81 -10.08 20.71 -12.39
CA GLN A 81 -9.92 21.69 -11.30
C GLN A 81 -9.27 21.06 -10.06
N ALA A 82 -9.67 19.85 -9.70
CA ALA A 82 -9.15 19.14 -8.55
C ALA A 82 -7.69 18.72 -8.75
N ALA A 83 -7.39 18.09 -9.89
CA ALA A 83 -6.03 17.68 -10.28
C ALA A 83 -5.07 18.88 -10.32
N SER A 84 -5.51 20.02 -10.87
CA SER A 84 -4.69 21.25 -10.97
C SER A 84 -4.43 21.94 -9.62
N SER A 85 -5.23 21.65 -8.58
CA SER A 85 -5.09 22.32 -7.28
C SER A 85 -4.03 21.70 -6.38
N CYS A 86 -4.09 20.38 -6.15
CA CYS A 86 -3.20 19.69 -5.21
C CYS A 86 -2.77 18.29 -5.68
N GLY A 87 -3.21 17.85 -6.86
CA GLY A 87 -2.91 16.51 -7.36
C GLY A 87 -3.64 15.36 -6.65
N PHE A 88 -4.51 15.65 -5.67
CA PHE A 88 -5.28 14.66 -4.92
C PHE A 88 -6.75 15.06 -4.79
N PHE A 89 -7.65 14.10 -4.93
CA PHE A 89 -9.09 14.30 -4.76
C PHE A 89 -9.80 13.00 -4.41
N TYR A 90 -10.94 13.12 -3.75
CA TYR A 90 -11.85 12.01 -3.50
C TYR A 90 -12.81 11.83 -4.66
N LEU A 91 -13.24 10.58 -4.86
CA LEU A 91 -14.31 10.23 -5.77
C LEU A 91 -15.52 9.78 -4.98
N ILE A 92 -16.69 10.28 -5.35
CA ILE A 92 -17.99 9.82 -4.83
C ILE A 92 -18.87 9.37 -5.99
N ASN A 93 -19.87 8.55 -5.67
CA ASN A 93 -20.80 7.98 -6.64
C ASN A 93 -20.08 7.30 -7.83
N HIS A 94 -18.93 6.65 -7.55
CA HIS A 94 -18.11 5.96 -8.54
C HIS A 94 -18.73 4.67 -9.08
N GLY A 95 -19.85 4.24 -8.52
CA GLY A 95 -20.62 3.08 -8.98
C GLY A 95 -20.04 1.72 -8.59
N ILE A 96 -18.98 1.69 -7.77
CA ILE A 96 -18.46 0.43 -7.22
C ILE A 96 -19.35 0.04 -6.04
N ASP A 97 -19.83 -1.21 -6.04
CA ASP A 97 -20.64 -1.75 -4.94
C ASP A 97 -19.88 -1.68 -3.61
N SER A 98 -20.54 -1.17 -2.57
CA SER A 98 -19.91 -0.99 -1.26
C SER A 98 -19.57 -2.33 -0.57
N ASN A 99 -20.36 -3.38 -0.82
CA ASN A 99 -20.08 -4.72 -0.32
C ASN A 99 -18.85 -5.31 -1.00
N LEU A 100 -18.67 -5.07 -2.31
CA LEU A 100 -17.46 -5.46 -3.02
C LEU A 100 -16.23 -4.76 -2.43
N LEU A 101 -16.27 -3.44 -2.24
CA LEU A 101 -15.17 -2.70 -1.61
C LEU A 101 -14.81 -3.27 -0.23
N GLN A 102 -15.83 -3.52 0.60
CA GLN A 102 -15.65 -4.09 1.92
C GLN A 102 -15.09 -5.52 1.86
N ALA A 103 -15.59 -6.35 0.95
CA ALA A 103 -15.10 -7.71 0.72
C ALA A 103 -13.64 -7.72 0.25
N THR A 104 -13.25 -6.80 -0.63
CA THR A 104 -11.85 -6.64 -1.05
C THR A 104 -10.97 -6.29 0.15
N ILE A 105 -11.36 -5.33 0.99
CA ILE A 105 -10.62 -4.95 2.20
C ILE A 105 -10.50 -6.13 3.16
N ASP A 106 -11.60 -6.81 3.44
CA ASP A 106 -11.63 -7.91 4.41
C ASP A 106 -10.88 -9.14 3.91
N SER A 107 -10.87 -9.38 2.59
CA SER A 107 -10.06 -10.44 2.00
C SER A 107 -8.55 -10.23 2.20
N VAL A 108 -8.06 -9.00 2.05
CA VAL A 108 -6.65 -8.67 2.26
C VAL A 108 -6.30 -8.74 3.75
N LYS A 109 -7.21 -8.33 4.64
CA LYS A 109 -7.04 -8.55 6.08
C LYS A 109 -6.96 -10.04 6.40
N ALA A 110 -7.89 -10.84 5.87
CA ALA A 110 -7.93 -12.28 6.10
C ALA A 110 -6.62 -12.96 5.67
N PHE A 111 -6.08 -12.60 4.50
CA PHE A 111 -4.75 -13.06 4.08
C PHE A 111 -3.64 -12.65 5.06
N ASN A 112 -3.60 -11.39 5.49
CA ASN A 112 -2.55 -10.92 6.40
C ASN A 112 -2.61 -11.58 7.79
N GLU A 113 -3.79 -11.97 8.25
CA GLU A 113 -3.99 -12.72 9.51
C GLU A 113 -3.74 -14.22 9.40
N GLN A 114 -3.47 -14.76 8.20
CA GLN A 114 -3.04 -16.15 8.08
C GLN A 114 -1.68 -16.39 8.75
N GLN A 115 -1.45 -17.65 9.14
CA GLN A 115 -0.17 -18.08 9.67
C GLN A 115 0.96 -17.87 8.66
N HIS A 116 2.18 -17.70 9.15
CA HIS A 116 3.34 -17.46 8.30
C HIS A 116 3.51 -18.55 7.21
N ALA A 117 3.24 -19.83 7.53
CA ALA A 117 3.35 -20.94 6.58
C ALA A 117 2.45 -20.79 5.35
N GLU A 118 1.26 -20.21 5.50
CA GLU A 118 0.31 -19.96 4.39
C GLU A 118 0.76 -18.77 3.51
N LYS A 119 1.45 -17.80 4.12
CA LYS A 119 1.94 -16.59 3.43
C LYS A 119 3.30 -16.79 2.77
N ALA A 120 4.13 -17.68 3.32
CA ALA A 120 5.50 -17.93 2.86
C ALA A 120 5.64 -18.27 1.35
N PRO A 121 4.70 -19.01 0.71
CA PRO A 121 4.75 -19.28 -0.73
C PRO A 121 4.66 -18.03 -1.61
N TYR A 122 4.04 -16.96 -1.10
CA TYR A 122 3.91 -15.68 -1.80
C TYR A 122 5.11 -14.77 -1.54
N TYR A 123 6.02 -15.12 -0.62
CA TYR A 123 7.15 -14.27 -0.29
C TYR A 123 8.09 -14.08 -1.48
N ARG A 124 8.15 -12.86 -2.02
CA ARG A 124 9.01 -12.52 -3.17
C ARG A 124 9.45 -11.06 -3.09
N ARG A 125 10.73 -10.84 -3.35
CA ARG A 125 11.32 -9.48 -3.44
C ARG A 125 11.17 -8.88 -4.84
N ASP A 126 11.18 -9.73 -5.87
CA ASP A 126 10.81 -9.30 -7.22
C ASP A 126 9.29 -9.07 -7.28
N GLN A 127 8.94 -7.84 -7.60
CA GLN A 127 7.59 -7.27 -7.61
C GLN A 127 7.23 -6.77 -9.02
N THR A 128 7.85 -7.33 -10.05
CA THR A 128 7.63 -6.93 -11.45
C THR A 128 6.51 -7.69 -12.13
N THR A 129 6.17 -8.90 -11.67
CA THR A 129 5.12 -9.74 -12.26
C THR A 129 4.37 -10.59 -11.23
N GLY A 130 3.13 -10.95 -11.57
CA GLY A 130 2.34 -11.93 -10.82
C GLY A 130 1.96 -11.48 -9.40
N VAL A 131 2.12 -12.40 -8.45
CA VAL A 131 1.79 -12.20 -7.03
C VAL A 131 3.05 -12.20 -6.18
N ALA A 132 3.18 -11.18 -5.35
CA ALA A 132 4.29 -11.04 -4.42
C ALA A 132 3.82 -10.51 -3.06
N PHE A 133 4.35 -11.08 -1.99
CA PHE A 133 4.18 -10.59 -0.62
C PHE A 133 5.56 -10.28 -0.05
N ALA A 134 5.76 -9.06 0.46
CA ALA A 134 6.99 -8.69 1.16
C ALA A 134 6.81 -7.42 1.98
N SER A 135 7.72 -7.20 2.93
CA SER A 135 7.95 -5.88 3.51
C SER A 135 8.97 -5.13 2.67
N ASN A 136 8.65 -3.90 2.26
CA ASN A 136 9.57 -2.97 1.57
C ASN A 136 10.22 -3.52 0.30
N PHE A 137 9.72 -3.11 -0.87
CA PHE A 137 10.33 -3.46 -2.16
C PHE A 137 11.81 -3.01 -2.24
N ASP A 138 12.14 -1.89 -1.59
CA ASP A 138 13.43 -1.19 -1.58
C ASP A 138 14.27 -1.41 -0.31
N LEU A 139 14.03 -2.50 0.45
CA LEU A 139 14.67 -2.77 1.76
C LEU A 139 16.20 -2.51 1.80
N TYR A 140 16.92 -2.92 0.76
CA TYR A 140 18.38 -2.82 0.68
C TYR A 140 18.87 -1.47 0.16
N GLN A 141 17.99 -0.64 -0.39
CA GLN A 141 18.31 0.64 -1.02
C GLN A 141 18.01 1.84 -0.11
N THR A 142 17.01 1.72 0.76
CA THR A 142 16.59 2.80 1.67
C THR A 142 17.46 2.89 2.90
N LYS A 143 17.53 4.09 3.50
CA LYS A 143 18.20 4.32 4.80
C LYS A 143 17.43 3.68 5.95
N ALA A 144 16.10 3.77 5.90
CA ALA A 144 15.18 3.16 6.84
C ALA A 144 14.01 2.52 6.08
N ALA A 145 13.64 1.31 6.50
CA ALA A 145 12.51 0.57 5.98
C ALA A 145 11.20 1.09 6.60
N SER A 146 10.11 1.00 5.85
CA SER A 146 8.75 1.30 6.34
C SER A 146 8.23 0.14 7.17
N TRP A 147 7.53 0.45 8.27
CA TRP A 147 6.83 -0.54 9.10
C TRP A 147 5.52 -0.98 8.44
N ARG A 148 5.63 -1.77 7.37
CA ARG A 148 4.49 -2.29 6.60
C ARG A 148 4.82 -3.59 5.88
N ASP A 149 3.76 -4.33 5.60
CA ASP A 149 3.75 -5.44 4.66
C ASP A 149 2.93 -5.07 3.43
N THR A 150 3.18 -5.73 2.30
CA THR A 150 2.49 -5.46 1.05
C THR A 150 2.24 -6.75 0.31
N LEU A 151 0.97 -7.03 0.02
CA LEU A 151 0.56 -7.97 -1.01
C LEU A 151 0.37 -7.19 -2.31
N GLN A 152 1.11 -7.57 -3.34
CA GLN A 152 1.00 -7.01 -4.67
C GLN A 152 0.48 -8.10 -5.61
N VAL A 153 -0.50 -7.73 -6.43
CA VAL A 153 -1.05 -8.57 -7.49
C VAL A 153 -1.04 -7.74 -8.78
N ILE A 154 -0.22 -8.13 -9.74
CA ILE A 154 -0.09 -7.45 -11.03
C ILE A 154 -1.04 -8.13 -12.02
N LEU A 155 -2.06 -7.38 -12.43
CA LEU A 155 -3.15 -7.89 -13.28
C LEU A 155 -2.96 -7.59 -14.77
N GLY A 156 -1.98 -6.76 -15.12
CA GLY A 156 -1.68 -6.41 -16.51
C GLY A 156 -0.25 -5.87 -16.66
N PRO A 157 0.30 -5.85 -17.90
CA PRO A 157 -0.35 -6.26 -19.16
C PRO A 157 -0.46 -7.79 -19.32
N VAL A 158 0.31 -8.57 -18.57
CA VAL A 158 0.19 -10.03 -18.52
C VAL A 158 -0.81 -10.39 -17.43
N SER A 159 -1.86 -11.13 -17.79
CA SER A 159 -2.84 -11.60 -16.82
C SER A 159 -2.18 -12.49 -15.77
N VAL A 160 -2.53 -12.26 -14.51
CA VAL A 160 -2.17 -13.16 -13.42
C VAL A 160 -2.95 -14.47 -13.58
N ASP A 161 -2.34 -15.60 -13.25
CA ASP A 161 -3.09 -16.84 -13.05
C ASP A 161 -3.96 -16.68 -11.79
N PRO A 162 -5.31 -16.74 -11.86
CA PRO A 162 -6.17 -16.64 -10.69
C PRO A 162 -5.83 -17.68 -9.61
N GLY A 163 -5.36 -18.87 -10.01
CA GLY A 163 -4.93 -19.91 -9.08
C GLY A 163 -3.73 -19.50 -8.21
N SER A 164 -2.90 -18.59 -8.72
CA SER A 164 -1.74 -18.05 -8.01
C SER A 164 -2.06 -16.91 -7.04
N VAL A 165 -3.29 -16.37 -7.06
CA VAL A 165 -3.75 -15.36 -6.09
C VAL A 165 -4.17 -16.07 -4.80
N PRO A 166 -3.82 -15.54 -3.61
CA PRO A 166 -4.22 -16.12 -2.33
C PRO A 166 -5.72 -16.36 -2.29
N GLU A 167 -6.12 -17.55 -1.83
CA GLU A 167 -7.51 -18.00 -1.86
C GLU A 167 -8.49 -16.98 -1.26
N PRO A 168 -8.24 -16.38 -0.07
CA PRO A 168 -9.15 -15.41 0.51
C PRO A 168 -9.37 -14.20 -0.39
N CYS A 169 -8.32 -13.79 -1.12
CA CYS A 169 -8.29 -12.59 -1.93
C CYS A 169 -8.74 -12.80 -3.37
N ARG A 170 -8.78 -14.04 -3.86
CA ARG A 170 -8.89 -14.34 -5.30
C ARG A 170 -10.08 -13.66 -5.95
N ALA A 171 -11.31 -13.98 -5.53
CA ALA A 171 -12.49 -13.38 -6.14
C ALA A 171 -12.62 -11.87 -5.82
N PRO A 172 -12.53 -11.43 -4.53
CA PRO A 172 -12.76 -10.03 -4.21
C PRO A 172 -11.71 -9.06 -4.77
N LEU A 173 -10.45 -9.47 -4.94
CA LEU A 173 -9.42 -8.63 -5.57
C LEU A 173 -9.61 -8.54 -7.09
N LEU A 174 -9.90 -9.66 -7.75
CA LEU A 174 -10.05 -9.67 -9.21
C LEU A 174 -11.27 -8.87 -9.65
N GLU A 175 -12.43 -9.10 -9.02
CA GLU A 175 -13.65 -8.33 -9.28
C GLU A 175 -13.47 -6.85 -8.90
N GLY A 176 -12.86 -6.57 -7.74
CA GLY A 176 -12.56 -5.20 -7.31
C GLY A 176 -11.63 -4.46 -8.27
N ALA A 177 -10.69 -5.16 -8.91
CA ALA A 177 -9.77 -4.58 -9.87
C ALA A 177 -10.43 -4.28 -11.23
N GLU A 178 -11.37 -5.11 -11.68
CA GLU A 178 -12.17 -4.83 -12.87
C GLU A 178 -12.99 -3.53 -12.68
N GLU A 179 -13.66 -3.39 -11.54
CA GLU A 179 -14.41 -2.18 -11.20
C GLU A 179 -13.50 -0.95 -11.02
N ALA A 180 -12.34 -1.12 -10.38
CA ALA A 180 -11.35 -0.05 -10.28
C ALA A 180 -10.83 0.39 -11.66
N THR A 181 -10.64 -0.55 -12.59
CA THR A 181 -10.23 -0.27 -13.97
C THR A 181 -11.31 0.54 -14.70
N ARG A 182 -12.57 0.14 -14.59
CA ARG A 182 -13.72 0.88 -15.17
C ARG A 182 -13.78 2.33 -14.65
N VAL A 183 -13.58 2.53 -13.35
CA VAL A 183 -13.53 3.88 -12.76
C VAL A 183 -12.31 4.65 -13.29
N ALA A 184 -11.14 4.02 -13.37
CA ALA A 184 -9.93 4.65 -13.91
C ALA A 184 -10.10 5.09 -15.37
N GLU A 185 -10.75 4.27 -16.21
CA GLU A 185 -11.05 4.62 -17.60
C GLU A 185 -11.96 5.86 -17.70
N THR A 186 -12.96 5.95 -16.82
CA THR A 186 -13.85 7.13 -16.73
C THR A 186 -13.03 8.39 -16.38
N LEU A 187 -12.14 8.29 -15.40
CA LEU A 187 -11.26 9.40 -15.01
C LEU A 187 -10.33 9.82 -16.14
N MET A 188 -9.69 8.86 -16.79
CA MET A 188 -8.77 9.10 -17.90
C MET A 188 -9.48 9.69 -19.12
N GLY A 189 -10.73 9.29 -19.37
CA GLY A 189 -11.60 9.93 -20.36
C GLY A 189 -11.80 11.41 -20.06
N GLY A 190 -12.04 11.78 -18.80
CA GLY A 190 -12.19 13.17 -18.36
C GLY A 190 -10.97 14.06 -18.62
N PHE A 191 -9.76 13.50 -18.56
CA PHE A 191 -8.53 14.23 -18.90
C PHE A 191 -8.35 14.47 -20.40
N ARG A 192 -8.88 13.59 -21.27
CA ARG A 192 -8.72 13.68 -22.73
C ARG A 192 -9.52 14.80 -23.39
N VAL A 193 -10.52 15.36 -22.70
CA VAL A 193 -11.43 16.36 -23.28
C VAL A 193 -10.78 17.75 -23.42
N ARG A 194 -9.59 17.98 -22.83
CA ARG A 194 -8.95 19.32 -22.80
C ARG A 194 -7.42 19.35 -22.91
N LEU A 195 -6.79 18.29 -23.44
CA LEU A 195 -5.38 18.34 -23.86
C LEU A 195 -5.27 18.73 -25.33
#